data_AF-R3W7B1-F1
#
_entry.id   AF-R3W7B1-F1
#
_cell.length_a   1.000
_cell.length_b   1.000
_cell.length_c   1.000
_cell.angle_alpha   90.00
_cell.angle_beta   90.00
_cell.angle_gamma   90.00
#
_symmetry.space_group_name_H-M   'P 1'
#
loop_
_entity.id
_entity.type
_entity.pdbx_description
1 polymer ?
#
loop_
_entity_poly.entity_id
_entity_poly.type
_entity_poly.pdbx_seq_one_letter_code
_entity_poly.pdbx_strand_id
1 'polypeptide(L)'
;MMYQRTSQLVIKLIGMIAMVVATLFCFYLPTVVAHAEETKIEPQMSPGERGTVIYNQNEVFTMTGTKHGEYWSDKTSTMLLRTENGHTEIVFCIEPGVPLPNFENPDYEAIEAEDVDHRAQIAAAIWTRVFPNQSTQEQIVTQAVIWENLSSYGLIITSIDGIPNFSELKAQLNQAIDEYDKKTNFHNQIMNLTFGETMTLQSGGVNLNLFDQVVENSANVDFQISEDGQSVAVTPTDPTKTTGSYQAKNSYMEGTPLAFEKEGSQTVMVARIKNTNHYNVNFNIQTNGQALIQKVDKESGVPVP
;
A
#
# COMPACT_ATOMS: atom_id res chain seq x y z
N MET A 1 -54.84 -48.72 14.20
CA MET A 1 -54.45 -47.30 14.25
C MET A 1 -52.95 -47.17 14.62
N MET A 2 -52.07 -47.86 13.88
CA MET A 2 -50.63 -47.98 14.22
C MET A 2 -49.72 -47.75 13.00
N TYR A 3 -50.28 -47.46 11.82
CA TYR A 3 -49.55 -47.32 10.56
C TYR A 3 -49.35 -45.86 10.11
N GLN A 4 -50.00 -44.89 10.77
CA GLN A 4 -49.89 -43.46 10.45
C GLN A 4 -48.83 -42.70 11.28
N ARG A 5 -48.34 -43.27 12.39
CA ARG A 5 -47.33 -42.59 13.26
C ARG A 5 -45.88 -42.81 12.81
N THR A 6 -45.58 -43.87 12.06
CA THR A 6 -44.23 -44.17 11.55
C THR A 6 -43.85 -43.33 10.33
N SER A 7 -44.82 -42.95 9.49
CA SER A 7 -44.59 -42.12 8.29
C SER A 7 -44.18 -40.68 8.62
N GLN A 8 -44.80 -40.04 9.62
CA GLN A 8 -44.47 -38.66 10.00
C GLN A 8 -43.09 -38.51 10.66
N LEU A 9 -42.58 -39.55 11.34
CA LEU A 9 -41.27 -39.51 11.98
C LEU A 9 -40.13 -39.64 10.96
N VAL A 10 -40.31 -40.46 9.91
CA VAL A 10 -39.33 -40.64 8.83
C VAL A 10 -39.24 -39.39 7.96
N ILE A 11 -40.36 -38.72 7.68
CA ILE A 11 -40.37 -37.46 6.90
C ILE A 11 -39.70 -36.31 7.67
N LYS A 12 -39.88 -36.23 9.00
CA LYS A 12 -39.18 -35.23 9.81
C LYS A 12 -37.68 -35.49 9.94
N LEU A 13 -37.24 -36.76 9.98
CA LEU A 13 -35.82 -37.11 10.07
C LEU A 13 -35.08 -36.84 8.75
N ILE A 14 -35.72 -37.09 7.60
CA ILE A 14 -35.15 -36.80 6.28
C ILE A 14 -35.07 -35.28 6.03
N GLY A 15 -36.08 -34.52 6.46
CA GLY A 15 -36.05 -33.05 6.37
C GLY A 15 -34.96 -32.40 7.23
N MET A 16 -34.64 -32.99 8.39
CA MET A 16 -33.60 -32.47 9.28
C MET A 16 -32.18 -32.79 8.76
N ILE A 17 -31.98 -33.95 8.13
CA ILE A 17 -30.70 -34.32 7.50
C ILE A 17 -30.44 -33.48 6.25
N ALA A 18 -31.47 -33.15 5.46
CA ALA A 18 -31.32 -32.27 4.30
C ALA A 18 -30.91 -30.83 4.69
N MET A 19 -31.37 -30.33 5.86
CA MET A 19 -31.04 -28.99 6.34
C MET A 19 -29.62 -28.91 6.96
N VAL A 20 -29.11 -30.01 7.52
CA VAL A 20 -27.73 -30.11 8.03
C VAL A 20 -26.71 -30.31 6.90
N VAL A 21 -27.08 -31.00 5.81
CA VAL A 21 -26.19 -31.15 4.63
C VAL A 21 -26.14 -29.85 3.79
N ALA A 22 -27.21 -29.05 3.77
CA ALA A 22 -27.20 -27.73 3.11
C ALA A 22 -26.40 -26.66 3.88
N THR A 23 -26.23 -26.81 5.19
CA THR A 23 -25.44 -25.88 6.03
C THR A 23 -23.96 -26.24 6.15
N LEU A 24 -23.58 -27.49 5.83
CA LEU A 24 -22.18 -27.92 5.77
C LEU A 24 -21.50 -27.71 4.39
N PHE A 25 -22.26 -27.43 3.34
CA PHE A 25 -21.72 -27.11 2.00
C PHE A 25 -21.52 -25.62 1.71
N CYS A 26 -21.85 -24.73 2.65
CA CYS A 26 -21.61 -23.28 2.52
C CYS A 26 -20.24 -22.82 3.08
N PHE A 27 -19.40 -23.73 3.60
CA PHE A 27 -18.09 -23.40 4.20
C PHE A 27 -16.87 -23.83 3.37
N TYR A 28 -17.07 -24.32 2.13
CA TYR A 28 -15.97 -24.73 1.25
C TYR A 28 -16.14 -24.21 -0.19
N LEU A 29 -16.55 -22.95 -0.32
CA LEU A 29 -16.20 -22.19 -1.52
C LEU A 29 -14.88 -21.49 -1.20
N PRO A 30 -13.77 -21.77 -1.92
CA PRO A 30 -12.65 -20.86 -1.87
C PRO A 30 -13.20 -19.50 -2.26
N THR A 31 -13.10 -18.53 -1.35
CA THR A 31 -13.24 -17.13 -1.70
C THR A 31 -12.18 -16.88 -2.75
N VAL A 32 -12.58 -16.93 -4.02
CA VAL A 32 -11.90 -16.20 -5.07
C VAL A 32 -12.08 -14.75 -4.64
N VAL A 33 -11.14 -14.27 -3.83
CA VAL A 33 -10.93 -12.84 -3.66
C VAL A 33 -10.70 -12.38 -5.08
N ALA A 34 -11.71 -11.73 -5.65
CA ALA A 34 -11.53 -10.92 -6.82
C ALA A 34 -10.39 -9.97 -6.44
N HIS A 35 -9.18 -10.26 -6.93
CA HIS A 35 -8.17 -9.24 -7.06
C HIS A 35 -8.86 -8.14 -7.86
N ALA A 36 -9.25 -7.07 -7.19
CA ALA A 36 -9.45 -5.82 -7.87
C ALA A 36 -8.18 -5.63 -8.70
N GLU A 37 -8.33 -5.65 -10.01
CA GLU A 37 -7.27 -5.29 -10.93
C GLU A 37 -6.90 -3.86 -10.56
N GLU A 38 -5.83 -3.71 -9.75
CA GLU A 38 -5.29 -2.42 -9.37
C GLU A 38 -4.76 -1.84 -10.67
N THR A 39 -5.63 -1.06 -11.31
CA THR A 39 -5.40 -0.49 -12.63
C THR A 39 -4.17 0.37 -12.46
N LYS A 40 -3.09 0.01 -13.16
CA LYS A 40 -1.85 0.78 -13.24
C LYS A 40 -2.23 2.25 -13.39
N ILE A 41 -2.03 3.05 -12.35
CA ILE A 41 -2.48 4.44 -12.30
C ILE A 41 -1.49 5.22 -13.17
N GLU A 42 -1.67 5.13 -14.49
CA GLU A 42 -0.94 6.01 -15.40
C GLU A 42 -1.27 7.46 -15.02
N PRO A 43 -0.29 8.37 -14.99
CA PRO A 43 -0.58 9.79 -14.86
C PRO A 43 -1.47 10.16 -16.04
N GLN A 44 -2.75 10.42 -15.75
CA GLN A 44 -3.71 10.78 -16.79
C GLN A 44 -3.42 12.16 -17.39
N MET A 45 -2.52 12.92 -16.76
CA MET A 45 -2.06 14.20 -17.28
C MET A 45 -0.55 14.27 -17.46
N SER A 46 -0.12 15.04 -18.45
CA SER A 46 1.30 15.34 -18.73
C SER A 46 1.63 16.81 -18.41
N PRO A 47 2.89 17.16 -18.13
CA PRO A 47 3.31 18.55 -17.98
C PRO A 47 2.86 19.42 -19.18
N GLY A 48 2.33 20.61 -18.89
CA GLY A 48 1.78 21.55 -19.86
C GLY A 48 0.27 21.37 -20.15
N GLU A 49 -0.35 20.29 -19.69
CA GLU A 49 -1.81 20.15 -19.79
C GLU A 49 -2.52 21.01 -18.74
N ARG A 50 -3.75 21.44 -19.07
CA ARG A 50 -4.52 22.36 -18.23
C ARG A 50 -5.71 21.67 -17.56
N GLY A 51 -6.13 22.22 -16.43
CA GLY A 51 -7.29 21.75 -15.69
C GLY A 51 -8.02 22.87 -14.94
N THR A 52 -9.14 22.49 -14.34
CA THR A 52 -9.96 23.35 -13.48
C THR A 52 -9.94 22.79 -12.07
N VAL A 53 -9.47 23.59 -11.11
CA VAL A 53 -9.57 23.23 -9.68
C VAL A 53 -10.93 23.66 -9.16
N ILE A 54 -11.70 22.68 -8.72
CA ILE A 54 -13.00 22.84 -8.05
C ILE A 54 -12.75 22.88 -6.55
N TYR A 55 -13.13 23.98 -5.90
CA TYR A 55 -12.96 24.22 -4.47
C TYR A 55 -14.32 24.34 -3.80
N ASN A 56 -14.64 23.45 -2.86
CA ASN A 56 -15.96 23.42 -2.23
C ASN A 56 -16.17 24.57 -1.22
N GLN A 57 -16.60 25.73 -1.71
CA GLN A 57 -16.85 26.92 -0.89
C GLN A 57 -17.96 26.75 0.17
N ASN A 58 -18.77 25.67 0.10
CA ASN A 58 -19.84 25.42 1.07
C ASN A 58 -19.35 24.67 2.31
N GLU A 59 -18.15 24.08 2.28
CA GLU A 59 -17.62 23.23 3.35
C GLU A 59 -16.17 23.62 3.67
N VAL A 60 -15.99 24.85 4.16
CA VAL A 60 -14.69 25.42 4.49
C VAL A 60 -14.35 25.16 5.96
N PHE A 61 -13.16 24.61 6.20
CA PHE A 61 -12.62 24.28 7.51
C PHE A 61 -11.53 25.27 7.89
N THR A 62 -11.54 25.73 9.13
CA THR A 62 -10.48 26.57 9.69
C THR A 62 -9.49 25.69 10.44
N MET A 63 -8.23 25.70 10.02
CA MET A 63 -7.12 25.07 10.72
C MET A 63 -6.45 26.09 11.63
N THR A 64 -6.05 25.68 12.82
CA THR A 64 -5.31 26.52 13.78
C THR A 64 -4.10 25.77 14.31
N GLY A 65 -3.02 26.51 14.54
CA GLY A 65 -1.76 25.95 15.01
C GLY A 65 -0.67 27.00 15.12
N THR A 66 0.54 26.62 14.74
CA THR A 66 1.69 27.52 14.69
C THR A 66 2.42 27.44 13.35
N LYS A 67 3.02 28.57 12.95
CA LYS A 67 3.96 28.69 11.82
C LYS A 67 5.27 29.21 12.36
N HIS A 68 6.32 28.38 12.33
CA HIS A 68 7.61 28.69 12.98
C HIS A 68 7.48 29.12 14.46
N GLY A 69 6.53 28.52 15.19
CA GLY A 69 6.28 28.81 16.61
C GLY A 69 5.32 29.98 16.89
N GLU A 70 4.97 30.79 15.89
CA GLU A 70 4.00 31.87 16.03
C GLU A 70 2.59 31.39 15.73
N TYR A 71 1.58 32.00 16.36
CA TYR A 71 0.17 31.66 16.10
C TYR A 71 -0.15 31.75 14.61
N TRP A 72 -0.81 30.70 14.10
CA TRP A 72 -1.20 30.61 12.70
C TRP A 72 -2.60 30.02 12.58
N SER A 73 -3.35 30.53 11.61
CA SER A 73 -4.63 29.96 11.20
C SER A 73 -4.85 30.21 9.72
N ASP A 74 -5.44 29.24 9.05
CA ASP A 74 -5.79 29.32 7.64
C ASP A 74 -7.03 28.48 7.35
N LYS A 75 -7.63 28.67 6.17
CA LYS A 75 -8.84 28.00 5.74
C LYS A 75 -8.56 27.10 4.56
N THR A 76 -9.23 25.96 4.52
CA THR A 76 -9.17 25.06 3.37
C THR A 76 -10.48 24.31 3.21
N SER A 77 -10.60 23.59 2.11
CA SER A 77 -11.74 22.74 1.77
C SER A 77 -11.24 21.59 0.90
N THR A 78 -12.09 20.60 0.67
CA THR A 78 -11.86 19.59 -0.35
C THR A 78 -11.75 20.22 -1.73
N MET A 79 -10.85 19.64 -2.53
CA MET A 79 -10.54 20.09 -3.88
C MET A 79 -10.52 18.93 -4.85
N LEU A 80 -10.98 19.19 -6.07
CA LEU A 80 -10.90 18.28 -7.19
C LEU A 80 -10.25 19.01 -8.36
N LEU A 81 -9.39 18.31 -9.09
CA LEU A 81 -8.95 18.73 -10.41
C LEU A 81 -9.86 18.08 -11.45
N ARG A 82 -10.50 18.89 -12.29
CA ARG A 82 -11.22 18.46 -13.48
C ARG A 82 -10.36 18.75 -14.71
N THR A 83 -9.96 17.71 -15.41
CA THR A 83 -9.17 17.80 -16.64
C THR A 83 -10.05 18.22 -17.83
N GLU A 84 -9.45 18.61 -18.96
CA GLU A 84 -10.19 18.95 -20.18
C GLU A 84 -11.03 17.78 -20.72
N ASN A 85 -10.58 16.53 -20.51
CA ASN A 85 -11.31 15.33 -20.95
C ASN A 85 -12.46 14.92 -20.00
N GLY A 86 -12.69 15.70 -18.94
CA GLY A 86 -13.77 15.48 -17.96
C GLY A 86 -13.44 14.50 -16.84
N HIS A 87 -12.22 13.95 -16.77
CA HIS A 87 -11.76 13.19 -15.62
C HIS A 87 -11.63 14.09 -14.39
N THR A 88 -11.91 13.54 -13.21
CA THR A 88 -11.77 14.23 -11.93
C THR A 88 -10.89 13.47 -10.97
N GLU A 89 -9.94 14.15 -10.35
CA GLU A 89 -9.05 13.57 -9.35
C GLU A 89 -9.01 14.44 -8.09
N ILE A 90 -8.86 13.82 -6.92
CA ILE A 90 -8.65 14.55 -5.67
C ILE A 90 -7.27 15.20 -5.71
N VAL A 91 -7.22 16.48 -5.37
CA VAL A 91 -5.98 17.23 -5.24
C VAL A 91 -5.87 17.87 -3.87
N PHE A 92 -4.63 18.13 -3.46
CA PHE A 92 -4.31 18.75 -2.18
C PHE A 92 -3.54 20.03 -2.40
N CYS A 93 -3.84 21.06 -1.62
CA CYS A 93 -3.08 22.30 -1.60
C CYS A 93 -1.68 22.02 -1.04
N ILE A 94 -0.65 22.55 -1.71
CA ILE A 94 0.74 22.52 -1.25
C ILE A 94 1.32 23.93 -1.05
N GLU A 95 0.44 24.94 -1.02
CA GLU A 95 0.79 26.35 -0.84
C GLU A 95 -0.14 27.02 0.19
N PRO A 96 -0.05 26.63 1.48
CA PRO A 96 -0.86 27.23 2.53
C PRO A 96 -0.64 28.75 2.63
N GLY A 97 -1.72 29.49 2.87
CA GLY A 97 -1.77 30.94 2.94
C GLY A 97 -2.11 31.65 1.63
N VAL A 98 -2.20 30.92 0.51
CA VAL A 98 -2.65 31.46 -0.78
C VAL A 98 -4.11 31.08 -1.01
N PRO A 99 -4.99 32.03 -1.38
CA PRO A 99 -6.41 31.75 -1.50
C PRO A 99 -6.79 31.07 -2.83
N LEU A 100 -7.92 30.35 -2.81
CA LEU A 100 -8.72 30.04 -3.99
C LEU A 100 -9.96 30.93 -4.04
N PRO A 101 -10.06 31.85 -5.02
CA PRO A 101 -11.10 32.89 -5.00
C PRO A 101 -12.50 32.37 -5.34
N ASN A 102 -12.62 31.33 -6.16
CA ASN A 102 -13.90 30.89 -6.73
C ASN A 102 -14.17 29.39 -6.49
N PHE A 103 -15.42 28.97 -6.69
CA PHE A 103 -15.80 27.55 -6.68
C PHE A 103 -15.12 26.78 -7.82
N GLU A 104 -15.11 27.33 -9.04
CA GLU A 104 -14.32 26.81 -10.16
C GLU A 104 -13.18 27.76 -10.47
N ASN A 105 -11.97 27.21 -10.57
CA ASN A 105 -10.76 27.95 -10.89
C ASN A 105 -10.12 27.29 -12.12
N PRO A 106 -10.47 27.73 -13.34
CA PRO A 106 -9.88 27.19 -14.56
C PRO A 106 -8.42 27.67 -14.71
N ASP A 107 -7.75 27.18 -15.75
CA ASP A 107 -6.41 27.63 -16.19
C ASP A 107 -5.25 27.24 -15.27
N TYR A 108 -5.42 26.16 -14.50
CA TYR A 108 -4.31 25.53 -13.80
C TYR A 108 -3.46 24.73 -14.79
N GLU A 109 -2.15 24.92 -14.77
CA GLU A 109 -1.20 24.21 -15.63
C GLU A 109 -0.44 23.14 -14.84
N ALA A 110 -0.39 21.93 -15.39
CA ALA A 110 0.39 20.83 -14.82
C ALA A 110 1.89 21.07 -15.01
N ILE A 111 2.64 21.00 -13.91
CA ILE A 111 4.10 21.01 -13.90
C ILE A 111 4.62 19.79 -13.13
N GLU A 112 5.84 19.36 -13.42
CA GLU A 112 6.49 18.34 -12.60
C GLU A 112 6.79 18.90 -11.20
N ALA A 113 6.28 18.23 -10.17
CA ALA A 113 6.48 18.62 -8.79
C ALA A 113 7.70 17.89 -8.20
N GLU A 114 8.89 18.34 -8.59
CA GLU A 114 10.13 17.67 -8.19
C GLU A 114 10.47 17.83 -6.70
N ASP A 115 9.99 18.91 -6.08
CA ASP A 115 10.43 19.37 -4.75
C ASP A 115 9.38 19.18 -3.63
N VAL A 116 8.30 18.45 -3.88
CA VAL A 116 7.32 18.16 -2.81
C VAL A 116 7.94 17.19 -1.80
N ASP A 117 7.90 17.54 -0.51
CA ASP A 117 8.41 16.70 0.57
C ASP A 117 7.86 15.26 0.51
N HIS A 118 8.75 14.26 0.61
CA HIS A 118 8.40 12.85 0.41
C HIS A 118 7.26 12.38 1.33
N ARG A 119 7.26 12.78 2.60
CA ARG A 119 6.19 12.42 3.55
C ARG A 119 4.83 13.05 3.18
N ALA A 120 4.84 14.25 2.59
CA ALA A 120 3.62 14.87 2.08
C ALA A 120 3.08 14.10 0.86
N GLN A 121 3.95 13.62 -0.03
CA GLN A 121 3.57 12.74 -1.14
C GLN A 121 2.93 11.44 -0.63
N ILE A 122 3.57 10.77 0.35
CA ILE A 122 3.02 9.55 0.96
C ILE A 122 1.65 9.83 1.57
N ALA A 123 1.52 10.88 2.38
CA ALA A 123 0.25 11.25 3.02
C ALA A 123 -0.89 11.39 1.98
N ALA A 124 -0.63 12.14 0.91
CA ALA A 124 -1.59 12.35 -0.16
C ALA A 124 -1.95 11.07 -0.94
N ALA A 125 -1.00 10.13 -1.04
CA ALA A 125 -1.19 8.89 -1.79
C ALA A 125 -1.91 7.81 -0.98
N ILE A 126 -1.58 7.63 0.30
CA ILE A 126 -2.04 6.47 1.08
C ILE A 126 -3.29 6.71 1.91
N TRP A 127 -3.74 7.96 2.08
CA TRP A 127 -4.82 8.28 3.02
C TRP A 127 -6.11 7.49 2.77
N THR A 128 -6.46 7.17 1.52
CA THR A 128 -7.66 6.37 1.19
C THR A 128 -7.57 4.92 1.66
N ARG A 129 -6.34 4.38 1.77
CA ARG A 129 -6.09 3.05 2.38
C ARG A 129 -6.15 3.11 3.91
N VAL A 130 -5.77 4.24 4.50
CA VAL A 130 -5.82 4.48 5.95
C VAL A 130 -7.24 4.76 6.43
N PHE A 131 -8.00 5.52 5.64
CA PHE A 131 -9.34 6.01 5.94
C PHE A 131 -10.36 5.44 4.93
N PRO A 132 -10.91 4.24 5.19
CA PRO A 132 -11.79 3.56 4.23
C PRO A 132 -13.12 4.30 4.00
N ASN A 133 -13.56 5.15 4.93
CA ASN A 133 -14.79 5.94 4.77
C ASN A 133 -14.61 7.11 3.79
N GLN A 134 -13.38 7.58 3.60
CA GLN A 134 -13.02 8.70 2.71
C GLN A 134 -13.93 9.93 2.88
N SER A 135 -14.30 10.22 4.12
CA SER A 135 -15.15 11.36 4.46
C SER A 135 -14.43 12.69 4.21
N THR A 136 -15.20 13.77 4.06
CA THR A 136 -14.65 15.13 3.98
C THR A 136 -13.70 15.41 5.14
N GLN A 137 -14.06 15.01 6.37
CA GLN A 137 -13.21 15.24 7.55
C GLN A 137 -11.85 14.52 7.43
N GLU A 138 -11.84 13.26 6.98
CA GLU A 138 -10.60 12.50 6.77
C GLU A 138 -9.73 13.11 5.66
N GLN A 139 -10.33 13.60 4.58
CA GLN A 139 -9.62 14.32 3.53
C GLN A 139 -9.01 15.64 4.06
N ILE A 140 -9.72 16.37 4.90
CA ILE A 140 -9.25 17.62 5.51
C ILE A 140 -8.14 17.36 6.55
N VAL A 141 -8.23 16.29 7.33
CA VAL A 141 -7.13 15.86 8.19
C VAL A 141 -5.90 15.49 7.35
N THR A 142 -6.10 14.82 6.22
CA THR A 142 -5.02 14.51 5.27
C THR A 142 -4.36 15.80 4.74
N GLN A 143 -5.15 16.81 4.38
CA GLN A 143 -4.64 18.12 3.98
C GLN A 143 -3.78 18.79 5.08
N ALA A 144 -4.20 18.69 6.34
CA ALA A 144 -3.40 19.18 7.47
C ALA A 144 -2.07 18.42 7.62
N VAL A 145 -2.08 17.09 7.52
CA VAL A 145 -0.85 16.28 7.58
C VAL A 145 0.08 16.60 6.42
N ILE A 146 -0.44 16.82 5.22
CA ILE A 146 0.35 17.28 4.06
C ILE A 146 1.04 18.60 4.42
N TRP A 147 0.31 19.61 4.88
CA TRP A 147 0.87 20.92 5.21
C TRP A 147 1.92 20.88 6.33
N GLU A 148 1.77 20.04 7.33
CA GLU A 148 2.80 19.85 8.36
C GLU A 148 4.08 19.18 7.83
N ASN A 149 3.95 18.35 6.79
CA ASN A 149 5.09 17.68 6.17
C ASN A 149 5.74 18.55 5.06
N LEU A 150 5.19 19.71 4.73
CA LEU A 150 5.85 20.72 3.88
C LEU A 150 6.84 21.53 4.73
N SER A 151 8.08 21.07 4.76
CA SER A 151 9.13 21.51 5.69
C SER A 151 9.42 23.02 5.60
N SER A 152 9.27 23.60 4.39
CA SER A 152 9.46 25.02 4.12
C SER A 152 8.50 25.95 4.87
N TYR A 153 7.32 25.46 5.28
CA TYR A 153 6.33 26.27 5.98
C TYR A 153 6.45 26.20 7.51
N GLY A 154 7.09 25.16 8.06
CA GLY A 154 7.25 24.98 9.51
C GLY A 154 5.92 25.02 10.28
N LEU A 155 4.89 24.38 9.72
CA LEU A 155 3.55 24.35 10.30
C LEU A 155 3.40 23.23 11.34
N ILE A 156 2.69 23.53 12.41
CA ILE A 156 2.18 22.55 13.39
C ILE A 156 0.72 22.89 13.63
N ILE A 157 -0.18 22.07 13.11
CA ILE A 157 -1.63 22.22 13.21
C ILE A 157 -2.11 21.45 14.45
N THR A 158 -2.83 22.15 15.31
CA THR A 158 -3.30 21.63 16.60
C THR A 158 -4.80 21.36 16.63
N SER A 159 -5.57 22.02 15.77
CA SER A 159 -7.02 21.83 15.70
C SER A 159 -7.59 22.21 14.34
N ILE A 160 -8.74 21.62 14.02
CA ILE A 160 -9.56 21.97 12.86
C ILE A 160 -11.01 22.16 13.33
N ASP A 161 -11.59 23.32 13.04
CA ASP A 161 -12.97 23.62 13.39
C ASP A 161 -13.92 22.58 12.77
N GLY A 162 -14.79 21.99 13.59
CA GLY A 162 -15.74 20.96 13.14
C GLY A 162 -15.19 19.53 13.10
N ILE A 163 -13.91 19.29 13.44
CA ILE A 163 -13.30 17.94 13.48
C ILE A 163 -12.74 17.66 14.88
N PRO A 164 -13.58 17.22 15.85
CA PRO A 164 -13.16 17.06 17.25
C PRO A 164 -12.13 15.93 17.45
N ASN A 165 -12.11 14.92 16.57
CA ASN A 165 -11.18 13.79 16.59
C ASN A 165 -9.93 14.03 15.71
N PHE A 166 -9.63 15.28 15.34
CA PHE A 166 -8.48 15.62 14.49
C PHE A 166 -7.17 14.99 14.97
N SER A 167 -6.87 15.07 16.27
CA SER A 167 -5.61 14.52 16.81
C SER A 167 -5.48 13.00 16.64
N GLU A 168 -6.59 12.26 16.70
CA GLU A 168 -6.60 10.80 16.54
C GLU A 168 -6.37 10.43 15.07
N LEU A 169 -7.13 11.03 14.16
CA LEU A 169 -6.99 10.81 12.72
C LEU A 169 -5.58 11.22 12.24
N LYS A 170 -5.07 12.36 12.72
CA LYS A 170 -3.71 12.82 12.45
C LYS A 170 -2.67 11.80 12.90
N ALA A 171 -2.83 11.23 14.10
CA ALA A 171 -1.90 10.23 14.62
C ALA A 171 -1.96 8.94 13.79
N GLN A 172 -3.16 8.48 13.41
CA GLN A 172 -3.35 7.31 12.56
C GLN A 172 -2.66 7.46 11.20
N LEU A 173 -2.83 8.60 10.51
CA LEU A 173 -2.18 8.84 9.22
C LEU A 173 -0.66 8.96 9.37
N ASN A 174 -0.16 9.66 10.39
CA ASN A 174 1.29 9.74 10.62
C ASN A 174 1.91 8.37 10.91
N GLN A 175 1.22 7.52 11.68
CA GLN A 175 1.67 6.15 11.90
C GLN A 175 1.76 5.36 10.59
N ALA A 176 0.76 5.48 9.71
CA ALA A 176 0.78 4.82 8.41
C ALA A 176 1.91 5.33 7.50
N ILE A 177 2.22 6.63 7.54
CA ILE A 177 3.36 7.23 6.83
C ILE A 177 4.68 6.67 7.38
N ASP A 178 4.83 6.60 8.71
CA ASP A 178 6.03 6.04 9.35
C ASP A 178 6.20 4.55 9.04
N GLU A 179 5.09 3.81 8.95
CA GLU A 179 5.08 2.40 8.55
C GLU A 179 5.43 2.19 7.07
N TYR A 180 5.01 3.11 6.19
CA TYR A 180 5.30 3.04 4.76
C TYR A 180 6.80 2.93 4.47
N ASP A 181 7.65 3.64 5.20
CA ASP A 181 9.10 3.70 4.97
C ASP A 181 9.90 2.60 5.69
N LYS A 182 9.25 1.78 6.54
CA LYS A 182 9.96 0.73 7.28
C LYS A 182 10.62 -0.26 6.31
N LYS A 183 11.86 -0.64 6.63
CA LYS A 183 12.61 -1.65 5.89
C LYS A 183 12.53 -2.99 6.58
N THR A 184 12.52 -4.05 5.79
CA THR A 184 12.55 -5.41 6.31
C THR A 184 13.89 -5.70 6.97
N ASN A 185 13.94 -6.65 7.92
CA ASN A 185 15.17 -7.07 8.58
C ASN A 185 16.22 -7.64 7.61
N PHE A 186 15.77 -8.18 6.47
CA PHE A 186 16.63 -8.73 5.43
C PHE A 186 16.96 -7.73 4.32
N HIS A 187 16.53 -6.47 4.43
CA HIS A 187 16.87 -5.44 3.46
C HIS A 187 18.41 -5.26 3.37
N ASN A 188 18.93 -5.39 2.16
CA ASN A 188 20.35 -5.34 1.82
C ASN A 188 21.23 -6.36 2.58
N GLN A 189 20.62 -7.39 3.17
CA GLN A 189 21.37 -8.49 3.81
C GLN A 189 21.82 -9.52 2.78
N ILE A 190 22.81 -10.33 3.16
CA ILE A 190 23.24 -11.51 2.40
C ILE A 190 22.82 -12.75 3.19
N MET A 191 21.91 -13.54 2.63
CA MET A 191 21.42 -14.79 3.22
C MET A 191 22.12 -15.98 2.56
N ASN A 192 22.50 -16.97 3.37
CA ASN A 192 23.08 -18.21 2.85
C ASN A 192 21.97 -19.26 2.71
N LEU A 193 21.75 -19.77 1.51
CA LEU A 193 20.75 -20.79 1.19
C LEU A 193 21.42 -22.09 0.73
N THR A 194 20.71 -23.20 0.86
CA THR A 194 21.08 -24.48 0.24
C THR A 194 20.10 -24.75 -0.91
N PHE A 195 20.61 -25.23 -2.05
CA PHE A 195 19.76 -25.57 -3.18
C PHE A 195 18.70 -26.62 -2.80
N GLY A 196 17.44 -26.35 -3.16
CA GLY A 196 16.30 -27.23 -2.87
C GLY A 196 15.80 -27.20 -1.42
N GLU A 197 16.46 -26.49 -0.50
CA GLU A 197 15.99 -26.29 0.87
C GLU A 197 15.26 -24.95 1.01
N THR A 198 14.21 -24.92 1.82
CA THR A 198 13.45 -23.70 2.12
C THR A 198 13.97 -23.05 3.40
N MET A 199 14.28 -21.75 3.32
CA MET A 199 14.58 -20.91 4.48
C MET A 199 13.43 -19.94 4.73
N THR A 200 13.03 -19.76 5.99
CA THR A 200 12.08 -18.73 6.37
C THR A 200 12.81 -17.45 6.80
N LEU A 201 12.46 -16.32 6.20
CA LEU A 201 12.93 -14.99 6.60
C LEU A 201 11.81 -14.22 7.29
N GLN A 202 12.12 -13.56 8.41
CA GLN A 202 11.17 -12.74 9.15
C GLN A 202 11.28 -11.28 8.69
N SER A 203 10.15 -10.61 8.46
CA SER A 203 10.13 -9.25 7.92
C SER A 203 10.61 -8.21 8.93
N GLY A 204 10.48 -8.46 10.23
CA GLY A 204 10.77 -7.48 11.28
C GLY A 204 9.60 -6.53 11.56
N GLY A 205 8.37 -6.94 11.27
CA GLY A 205 7.16 -6.14 11.50
C GLY A 205 6.77 -5.28 10.31
N VAL A 206 7.35 -5.55 9.13
CA VAL A 206 6.94 -4.96 7.86
C VAL A 206 5.96 -5.91 7.17
N ASN A 207 4.80 -5.41 6.75
CA ASN A 207 3.87 -6.19 5.95
C ASN A 207 4.37 -6.33 4.51
N LEU A 208 4.85 -7.52 4.16
CA LEU A 208 5.41 -7.84 2.84
C LEU A 208 4.36 -7.82 1.72
N ASN A 209 3.07 -7.96 2.03
CA ASN A 209 1.99 -7.89 1.04
C ASN A 209 1.84 -6.50 0.42
N LEU A 210 2.49 -5.48 0.99
CA LEU A 210 2.56 -4.14 0.41
C LEU A 210 3.57 -4.03 -0.74
N PHE A 211 4.45 -5.03 -0.94
CA PHE A 211 5.46 -5.05 -2.00
C PHE A 211 4.96 -5.91 -3.15
N ASP A 212 4.03 -5.34 -3.91
CA ASP A 212 3.23 -5.99 -4.94
C ASP A 212 3.96 -6.22 -6.27
N GLN A 213 5.12 -5.59 -6.48
CA GLN A 213 5.88 -5.72 -7.71
C GLN A 213 7.29 -6.29 -7.49
N VAL A 214 7.58 -7.44 -8.09
CA VAL A 214 8.94 -7.99 -8.19
C VAL A 214 9.71 -7.25 -9.27
N VAL A 215 10.83 -6.63 -8.88
CA VAL A 215 11.72 -5.88 -9.78
C VAL A 215 12.85 -6.76 -10.28
N GLU A 216 13.33 -7.68 -9.43
CA GLU A 216 14.46 -8.56 -9.75
C GLU A 216 14.35 -9.91 -9.03
N ASN A 217 14.73 -10.99 -9.72
CA ASN A 217 14.96 -12.32 -9.13
C ASN A 217 16.14 -13.00 -9.84
N SER A 218 17.35 -12.43 -9.70
CA SER A 218 18.54 -12.94 -10.36
C SER A 218 19.07 -14.25 -9.74
N ALA A 219 18.69 -14.51 -8.47
CA ALA A 219 18.97 -15.74 -7.72
C ALA A 219 18.11 -16.94 -8.12
N ASN A 220 17.02 -16.72 -8.87
CA ASN A 220 16.02 -17.72 -9.23
C ASN A 220 15.47 -18.50 -8.01
N VAL A 221 15.02 -17.75 -7.00
CA VAL A 221 14.36 -18.29 -5.82
C VAL A 221 12.85 -18.27 -5.98
N ASP A 222 12.16 -19.29 -5.46
CA ASP A 222 10.75 -19.19 -5.13
C ASP A 222 10.62 -18.38 -3.83
N PHE A 223 9.79 -17.35 -3.83
CA PHE A 223 9.70 -16.34 -2.76
C PHE A 223 8.24 -16.20 -2.33
N GLN A 224 7.81 -17.03 -1.39
CA GLN A 224 6.41 -17.15 -0.98
C GLN A 224 6.16 -16.37 0.31
N ILE A 225 5.43 -15.27 0.21
CA ILE A 225 5.03 -14.44 1.35
C ILE A 225 3.92 -15.16 2.12
N SER A 226 3.99 -15.16 3.46
CA SER A 226 2.95 -15.73 4.32
C SER A 226 1.65 -14.93 4.23
N GLU A 227 0.50 -15.55 4.52
CA GLU A 227 -0.81 -14.88 4.43
C GLU A 227 -0.88 -13.61 5.30
N ASP A 228 -0.23 -13.61 6.46
CA ASP A 228 -0.14 -12.45 7.36
C ASP A 228 0.86 -11.36 6.89
N GLY A 229 1.65 -11.65 5.84
CA GLY A 229 2.66 -10.76 5.29
C GLY A 229 3.91 -10.60 6.16
N GLN A 230 4.07 -11.34 7.25
CA GLN A 230 5.14 -11.09 8.23
C GLN A 230 6.40 -11.93 8.00
N SER A 231 6.33 -12.91 7.10
CA SER A 231 7.47 -13.78 6.77
C SER A 231 7.43 -14.21 5.32
N VAL A 232 8.55 -14.77 4.86
CA VAL A 232 8.66 -15.37 3.53
C VAL A 232 9.38 -16.70 3.62
N ALA A 233 8.85 -17.71 2.91
CA ALA A 233 9.55 -18.95 2.58
C ALA A 233 10.33 -18.77 1.27
N VAL A 234 11.66 -18.93 1.33
CA VAL A 234 12.57 -18.74 0.20
C VAL A 234 13.22 -20.06 -0.16
N THR A 235 13.08 -20.51 -1.41
CA THR A 235 13.66 -21.78 -1.89
C THR A 235 14.43 -21.56 -3.19
N PRO A 236 15.75 -21.81 -3.26
CA PRO A 236 16.48 -21.77 -4.52
C PRO A 236 16.01 -22.87 -5.47
N THR A 237 15.70 -22.51 -6.73
CA THR A 237 15.14 -23.44 -7.72
C THR A 237 16.06 -23.76 -8.89
N ASP A 238 17.21 -23.08 -8.99
CA ASP A 238 18.21 -23.30 -10.04
C ASP A 238 19.58 -23.70 -9.48
N PRO A 239 20.06 -24.94 -9.74
CA PRO A 239 21.33 -25.43 -9.21
C PRO A 239 22.55 -24.79 -9.89
N THR A 240 22.35 -23.99 -10.95
CA THR A 240 23.42 -23.26 -11.62
C THR A 240 23.69 -21.89 -10.98
N LYS A 241 22.77 -21.41 -10.12
CA LYS A 241 22.89 -20.13 -9.42
C LYS A 241 23.58 -20.35 -8.08
N THR A 242 24.79 -19.81 -7.94
CA THR A 242 25.55 -19.80 -6.68
C THR A 242 25.42 -18.48 -5.93
N THR A 243 24.95 -17.42 -6.61
CA THR A 243 24.69 -16.10 -6.04
C THR A 243 23.52 -15.44 -6.79
N GLY A 244 22.95 -14.40 -6.19
CA GLY A 244 21.99 -13.51 -6.84
C GLY A 244 21.23 -12.68 -5.82
N SER A 245 20.14 -12.09 -6.26
CA SER A 245 19.32 -11.15 -5.50
C SER A 245 17.84 -11.32 -5.81
N TYR A 246 17.02 -10.89 -4.87
CA TYR A 246 15.58 -10.71 -5.03
C TYR A 246 15.20 -9.31 -4.56
N GLN A 247 14.51 -8.55 -5.42
CA GLN A 247 14.05 -7.20 -5.14
C GLN A 247 12.55 -7.08 -5.43
N ALA A 248 11.82 -6.49 -4.49
CA ALA A 248 10.42 -6.12 -4.67
C ALA A 248 10.17 -4.69 -4.17
N LYS A 249 9.16 -4.04 -4.73
CA LYS A 249 8.74 -2.68 -4.38
C LYS A 249 7.23 -2.60 -4.16
N ASN A 250 6.84 -1.64 -3.34
CA ASN A 250 5.45 -1.19 -3.20
C ASN A 250 5.15 -0.26 -4.38
N SER A 251 4.43 -0.73 -5.38
CA SER A 251 4.17 0.04 -6.60
C SER A 251 2.95 0.96 -6.47
N TYR A 252 2.25 0.92 -5.34
CA TYR A 252 1.04 1.71 -5.12
C TYR A 252 1.30 3.21 -5.28
N MET A 253 0.51 3.84 -6.14
CA MET A 253 0.58 5.26 -6.47
C MET A 253 1.97 5.71 -6.97
N GLU A 254 2.80 4.78 -7.44
CA GLU A 254 4.10 5.10 -8.06
C GLU A 254 3.89 5.99 -9.29
N GLY A 255 4.65 7.08 -9.36
CA GLY A 255 4.64 7.96 -10.52
C GLY A 255 5.26 9.32 -10.23
N THR A 256 5.42 10.13 -11.27
CA THR A 256 5.88 11.51 -11.13
C THR A 256 4.79 12.35 -10.49
N PRO A 257 5.03 12.99 -9.33
CA PRO A 257 4.11 13.95 -8.76
C PRO A 257 3.92 15.14 -9.70
N LEU A 258 2.68 15.56 -9.89
CA LEU A 258 2.34 16.75 -10.66
C LEU A 258 1.76 17.80 -9.73
N ALA A 259 2.30 19.02 -9.83
CA ALA A 259 1.71 20.21 -9.25
C ALA A 259 0.93 20.95 -10.33
N PHE A 260 -0.06 21.69 -9.89
CA PHE A 260 -0.93 22.49 -10.73
C PHE A 260 -0.82 23.91 -10.22
N GLU A 261 -0.29 24.78 -11.07
CA GLU A 261 -0.01 26.17 -10.74
C GLU A 261 -0.92 27.11 -11.53
N LYS A 262 -1.22 28.26 -10.91
CA LYS A 262 -1.90 29.38 -11.53
C LYS A 262 -1.50 30.66 -10.81
N GLU A 263 -1.09 31.67 -11.56
CA GLU A 263 -0.70 32.96 -10.97
C GLU A 263 -1.81 33.54 -10.08
N GLY A 264 -1.44 33.92 -8.86
CA GLY A 264 -2.35 34.51 -7.88
C GLY A 264 -3.36 33.53 -7.25
N SER A 265 -3.19 32.23 -7.46
CA SER A 265 -3.99 31.17 -6.85
C SER A 265 -3.08 30.10 -6.25
N GLN A 266 -3.57 29.37 -5.25
CA GLN A 266 -2.74 28.38 -4.55
C GLN A 266 -2.34 27.24 -5.47
N THR A 267 -1.13 26.72 -5.29
CA THR A 267 -0.64 25.51 -5.94
C THR A 267 -1.27 24.26 -5.32
N VAL A 268 -1.75 23.33 -6.16
CA VAL A 268 -2.29 22.03 -5.72
C VAL A 268 -1.52 20.88 -6.35
N MET A 269 -1.54 19.69 -5.76
CA MET A 269 -0.89 18.49 -6.30
C MET A 269 -1.86 17.34 -6.50
N VAL A 270 -1.59 16.53 -7.52
CA VAL A 270 -2.13 15.18 -7.66
C VAL A 270 -1.24 14.21 -6.89
N ALA A 271 -1.86 13.32 -6.13
CA ALA A 271 -1.13 12.37 -5.29
C ALA A 271 -0.38 11.33 -6.13
N ARG A 272 0.94 11.35 -6.12
CA ARG A 272 1.82 10.27 -6.61
C ARG A 272 3.05 10.18 -5.72
N ILE A 273 3.70 9.02 -5.70
CA ILE A 273 4.93 8.78 -4.94
C ILE A 273 6.08 8.58 -5.94
N LYS A 274 7.02 9.54 -5.99
CA LYS A 274 8.18 9.47 -6.92
C LYS A 274 9.10 8.28 -6.59
N ASN A 275 9.39 8.10 -5.30
CA ASN A 275 10.31 7.09 -4.81
C ASN A 275 9.57 6.15 -3.87
N THR A 276 9.03 5.05 -4.38
CA THR A 276 8.30 4.12 -3.53
C THR A 276 9.23 3.24 -2.69
N ASN A 277 8.68 2.71 -1.59
CA ASN A 277 9.43 1.81 -0.74
C ASN A 277 9.74 0.48 -1.46
N HIS A 278 10.93 -0.05 -1.23
CA HIS A 278 11.41 -1.30 -1.78
C HIS A 278 12.32 -2.02 -0.78
N TYR A 279 12.45 -3.34 -0.95
CA TYR A 279 13.49 -4.12 -0.32
C TYR A 279 14.27 -4.95 -1.36
N ASN A 280 15.51 -5.27 -1.03
CA ASN A 280 16.38 -6.16 -1.75
C ASN A 280 17.00 -7.13 -0.74
N VAL A 281 17.20 -8.38 -1.12
CA VAL A 281 17.96 -9.38 -0.36
C VAL A 281 18.90 -10.10 -1.31
N ASN A 282 20.15 -10.26 -0.89
CA ASN A 282 21.17 -10.96 -1.66
C ASN A 282 21.32 -12.39 -1.11
N PHE A 283 21.73 -13.31 -1.97
CA PHE A 283 21.86 -14.71 -1.63
C PHE A 283 23.22 -15.27 -2.04
N ASN A 284 23.81 -16.06 -1.16
CA ASN A 284 24.80 -17.07 -1.52
C ASN A 284 24.11 -18.43 -1.48
N ILE A 285 24.23 -19.23 -2.54
CA ILE A 285 23.51 -20.50 -2.68
C ILE A 285 24.54 -21.63 -2.76
N GLN A 286 24.49 -22.52 -1.77
CA GLN A 286 25.25 -23.76 -1.81
C GLN A 286 24.51 -24.78 -2.68
N THR A 287 25.06 -25.03 -3.86
CA THR A 287 24.50 -25.99 -4.83
C THR A 287 25.18 -27.36 -4.76
N ASN A 288 26.33 -27.44 -4.09
CA ASN A 288 27.08 -28.67 -3.91
C ASN A 288 26.57 -29.46 -2.69
N GLY A 289 26.08 -30.66 -2.94
CA GLY A 289 25.88 -31.69 -1.92
C GLY A 289 27.14 -32.54 -1.69
N GLN A 290 27.15 -33.33 -0.63
CA GLN A 290 28.17 -34.38 -0.43
C GLN A 290 27.60 -35.73 -0.89
N ALA A 291 28.29 -36.41 -1.80
CA ALA A 291 27.98 -37.78 -2.20
C ALA A 291 29.04 -38.73 -1.62
N LEU A 292 28.61 -39.71 -0.83
CA LEU A 292 29.48 -40.76 -0.33
C LEU A 292 29.24 -42.02 -1.16
N ILE A 293 30.24 -42.37 -1.97
CA ILE A 293 30.23 -43.60 -2.78
C ILE A 293 30.96 -44.67 -1.97
N GLN A 294 30.23 -45.72 -1.55
CA GLN A 294 30.82 -46.89 -0.92
C GLN A 294 30.76 -48.07 -1.90
N LYS A 295 31.93 -48.59 -2.25
CA LYS A 295 32.05 -49.83 -3.01
C LYS A 295 31.95 -51.00 -2.04
N VAL A 296 31.12 -51.98 -2.37
CA VAL A 296 30.95 -53.20 -1.55
C VAL A 296 31.26 -54.43 -2.39
N ASP A 297 31.88 -55.42 -1.75
CA ASP A 297 32.08 -56.74 -2.34
C ASP A 297 30.74 -57.47 -2.50
N LYS A 298 30.58 -58.17 -3.63
CA LYS A 298 29.29 -58.78 -4.03
C LYS A 298 28.88 -59.93 -3.12
N GLU A 299 29.85 -60.71 -2.64
CA GLU A 299 29.59 -61.96 -1.92
C GLU A 299 29.54 -61.74 -0.41
N SER A 300 30.38 -60.86 0.10
CA SER A 300 30.49 -60.58 1.54
C SER A 300 29.71 -59.35 1.99
N GLY A 301 29.34 -58.44 1.09
CA GLY A 301 28.70 -57.15 1.43
C GLY A 301 29.61 -56.18 2.18
N VAL A 302 30.90 -56.50 2.32
CA VAL A 302 31.88 -55.70 3.06
C VAL A 302 32.38 -54.54 2.18
N PRO A 303 32.62 -53.34 2.75
CA PRO A 303 33.23 -52.23 2.02
C PRO A 303 34.60 -52.60 1.46
N VAL A 304 34.86 -52.25 0.20
CA VAL A 304 36.16 -52.42 -0.46
C VAL A 304 36.73 -51.07 -0.88
N PRO A 305 38.07 -50.91 -0.90
CA PRO A 305 38.73 -49.72 -1.42
C PRO A 305 38.39 -49.42 -2.89
#